data_AF-A0A2N1L9X3-F1
#
_entry.id   AF-A0A2N1L9X3-F1
#
_cell.length_a   1.000
_cell.length_b   1.000
_cell.length_c   1.000
_cell.angle_alpha   90.00
_cell.angle_beta   90.00
_cell.angle_gamma   90.00
#
_symmetry.space_group_name_H-M   'P 1'
#
loop_
_entity.id
_entity.type
_entity.pdbx_description
1 polymer ?
#
loop_
_entity_poly.entity_id
_entity_poly.type
_entity_poly.pdbx_seq_one_letter_code
_entity_poly.pdbx_strand_id
1 'polypeptide(L)'
;MRKLYKNELKGAELLKALKEIKTFNKRYRTNISKLTEDTDWHTWKCETRNWLKIVRRVIKMKDKECKEATIKRRIEERNNMIITDQRKMINNILDKTYSKINLDRICIVTDRQEEILLNTKDEVQAEAINAFSSLFCARNHKFENLPEQWKTIYEP
;
A
#
# COMPACT_ATOMS: atom_id res chain seq x y z
N MET A 1 -18.37 2.99 -18.92
CA MET A 1 -17.55 3.81 -19.86
C MET A 1 -18.25 3.82 -21.21
N ARG A 2 -18.68 4.99 -21.69
CA ARG A 2 -19.39 5.15 -22.97
C ARG A 2 -18.40 4.90 -24.12
N LYS A 3 -18.73 4.00 -25.06
CA LYS A 3 -17.92 3.75 -26.26
C LYS A 3 -18.28 4.84 -27.28
N LEU A 4 -17.34 5.73 -27.59
CA LEU A 4 -17.49 6.76 -28.63
C LEU A 4 -17.14 6.15 -29.98
N TYR A 5 -18.04 6.27 -30.96
CA TYR A 5 -17.81 5.81 -32.33
C TYR A 5 -17.20 6.91 -33.21
N LYS A 6 -16.61 6.51 -34.35
CA LYS A 6 -15.82 7.32 -35.31
C LYS A 6 -16.48 8.65 -35.73
N ASN A 7 -17.81 8.75 -35.59
CA ASN A 7 -18.61 9.88 -36.05
C ASN A 7 -19.08 10.81 -34.90
N GLU A 8 -18.75 10.50 -33.65
CA GLU A 8 -19.27 11.20 -32.46
C GLU A 8 -18.29 12.18 -31.83
N LEU A 9 -16.98 12.06 -32.09
CA LEU A 9 -16.01 13.08 -31.66
C LEU A 9 -16.11 14.30 -32.57
N LYS A 10 -17.08 15.17 -32.27
CA LYS A 10 -17.18 16.50 -32.86
C LYS A 10 -15.92 17.31 -32.46
N GLY A 11 -15.32 18.00 -33.42
CA GLY A 11 -14.02 18.70 -33.26
C GLY A 11 -13.90 19.61 -32.03
N ALA A 12 -15.01 20.12 -31.49
CA ALA A 12 -15.02 20.92 -30.26
C ALA A 12 -14.49 20.16 -29.01
N GLU A 13 -14.80 18.88 -28.86
CA GLU A 13 -14.33 18.07 -27.71
C GLU A 13 -12.84 17.74 -27.84
N LEU A 14 -12.38 17.46 -29.07
CA LEU A 14 -10.97 17.25 -29.38
C LEU A 14 -10.15 18.52 -29.12
N LEU A 15 -10.64 19.68 -29.56
CA LEU A 15 -10.04 20.98 -29.29
C LEU A 15 -9.92 21.29 -27.79
N LYS A 16 -10.96 20.94 -27.02
CA LYS A 16 -10.94 21.08 -25.56
C LYS A 16 -9.87 20.18 -24.94
N ALA A 17 -9.81 18.91 -25.32
CA ALA A 17 -8.81 17.96 -24.82
C ALA A 17 -7.37 18.42 -25.15
N LEU A 18 -7.14 18.96 -26.36
CA LEU A 18 -5.84 19.51 -26.76
C LEU A 18 -5.44 20.73 -25.92
N LYS A 19 -6.38 21.62 -25.59
CA LYS A 19 -6.13 22.76 -24.69
C LYS A 19 -5.80 22.28 -23.28
N GLU A 20 -6.53 21.30 -22.74
CA GLU A 20 -6.30 20.71 -21.42
C GLU A 20 -4.94 20.01 -21.32
N ILE A 21 -4.49 19.35 -22.38
CA ILE A 21 -3.16 18.72 -22.40
C ILE A 21 -2.05 19.76 -22.45
N LYS A 22 -2.25 20.87 -23.16
CA LYS A 22 -1.28 21.97 -23.16
C LYS A 22 -1.12 22.56 -21.76
N THR A 23 -2.22 22.75 -21.02
CA THR A 23 -2.14 23.23 -19.62
C THR A 23 -1.54 22.18 -18.69
N PHE A 24 -1.86 20.90 -18.88
CA PHE A 24 -1.27 19.79 -18.13
C PHE A 24 0.25 19.70 -18.32
N ASN A 25 0.74 19.76 -19.58
CA ASN A 25 2.16 19.76 -19.91
C ASN A 25 2.89 20.92 -19.21
N LYS A 26 2.31 22.12 -19.24
CA LYS A 26 2.89 23.29 -18.55
C LYS A 26 2.94 23.09 -17.04
N ARG A 27 1.85 22.59 -16.43
CA ARG A 27 1.72 22.45 -14.98
C ARG A 27 2.63 21.36 -14.41
N TYR A 28 2.72 20.23 -15.09
CA TYR A 28 3.45 19.05 -14.60
C TYR A 28 4.77 18.79 -15.33
N ARG A 29 5.20 19.73 -16.21
CA ARG A 29 6.42 19.62 -17.04
C ARG A 29 6.51 18.28 -17.75
N THR A 30 5.42 17.90 -18.41
CA THR A 30 5.34 16.65 -19.19
C THR A 30 5.45 16.92 -20.68
N ASN A 31 5.98 15.94 -21.41
CA ASN A 31 6.17 16.01 -22.87
C ASN A 31 5.08 15.20 -23.59
N ILE A 32 3.81 15.49 -23.29
CA ILE A 32 2.71 14.87 -24.03
C ILE A 32 2.66 15.50 -25.43
N SER A 33 2.74 14.67 -26.47
CA SER A 33 2.61 15.05 -27.87
C SER A 33 1.33 15.85 -28.12
N LYS A 34 1.43 16.91 -28.93
CA LYS A 34 0.24 17.67 -29.37
C LYS A 34 -0.23 17.09 -30.71
N LEU A 35 -1.46 16.60 -30.75
CA LEU A 35 -2.10 16.15 -31.99
C LEU A 35 -2.75 17.33 -32.73
N THR A 36 -2.81 17.24 -34.06
CA THR A 36 -3.57 18.17 -34.91
C THR A 36 -4.94 17.56 -35.23
N GLU A 37 -5.90 18.41 -35.60
CA GLU A 37 -7.25 17.97 -35.98
C GLU A 37 -7.25 17.06 -37.20
N ASP A 38 -6.29 17.25 -38.12
CA ASP A 38 -6.14 16.47 -39.35
C ASP A 38 -5.46 15.10 -39.15
N THR A 39 -5.16 14.72 -37.91
CA THR A 39 -4.48 13.45 -37.62
C THR A 39 -5.44 12.27 -37.76
N ASP A 40 -4.99 11.18 -38.41
CA ASP A 40 -5.78 9.94 -38.53
C ASP A 40 -6.21 9.37 -37.16
N TRP A 41 -7.40 8.73 -37.17
CA TRP A 41 -8.02 8.14 -35.98
C TRP A 41 -7.13 7.08 -35.30
N HIS A 42 -6.40 6.28 -36.08
CA HIS A 42 -5.52 5.25 -35.52
C HIS A 42 -4.39 5.88 -34.69
N THR A 43 -3.77 6.92 -35.25
CA THR A 43 -2.73 7.71 -34.56
C THR A 43 -3.29 8.39 -33.32
N TRP A 44 -4.48 9.00 -33.43
CA TRP A 44 -5.18 9.57 -32.27
C TRP A 44 -5.33 8.56 -31.14
N LYS A 45 -5.90 7.38 -31.45
CA LYS A 45 -6.13 6.32 -30.46
C LYS A 45 -4.84 5.82 -29.79
N CYS A 46 -3.76 5.68 -30.55
CA CYS A 46 -2.46 5.29 -30.00
C CYS A 46 -1.89 6.35 -29.07
N GLU A 47 -1.92 7.62 -29.49
CA GLU A 47 -1.40 8.73 -28.72
C GLU A 47 -2.22 8.96 -27.44
N THR A 48 -3.56 8.91 -27.51
CA THR A 48 -4.39 9.08 -26.29
C THR A 48 -4.11 8.00 -25.23
N ARG A 49 -3.76 6.77 -25.65
CA ARG A 49 -3.32 5.72 -24.72
C ARG A 49 -1.98 6.05 -24.09
N ASN A 50 -1.04 6.61 -24.85
CA ASN A 50 0.24 7.08 -24.32
C ASN A 50 0.03 8.24 -23.35
N TRP A 51 -0.84 9.20 -23.67
CA TRP A 51 -1.24 10.30 -22.80
C TRP A 51 -1.76 9.78 -21.47
N LEU A 52 -2.67 8.79 -21.50
CA LEU A 52 -3.21 8.17 -20.28
C LEU A 52 -2.12 7.54 -19.40
N LYS A 53 -1.12 6.86 -20.00
CA LYS A 53 0.01 6.29 -19.26
C LYS A 53 0.82 7.39 -18.56
N ILE A 54 1.08 8.50 -19.25
CA ILE A 54 1.83 9.64 -18.70
C ILE A 54 1.05 10.28 -17.56
N VAL A 55 -0.24 10.55 -17.75
CA VAL A 55 -1.11 11.13 -16.71
C VAL A 55 -1.15 10.23 -15.47
N ARG A 56 -1.35 8.92 -15.64
CA ARG A 56 -1.32 7.96 -14.52
C ARG A 56 0.01 7.97 -13.77
N ARG A 57 1.13 8.10 -14.48
CA ARG A 57 2.45 8.21 -13.87
C ARG A 57 2.56 9.48 -13.01
N VAL A 58 2.10 10.62 -13.52
CA VAL A 58 2.10 11.89 -12.78
C VAL A 58 1.24 11.78 -11.52
N ILE A 59 0.04 11.22 -11.62
CA ILE A 59 -0.85 11.00 -10.46
C ILE A 59 -0.13 10.15 -9.41
N LYS A 60 0.44 9.02 -9.81
CA LYS A 60 1.17 8.13 -8.89
C LYS A 60 2.36 8.83 -8.21
N MET A 61 3.07 9.69 -8.95
CA MET A 61 4.18 10.48 -8.39
C MET A 61 3.68 11.49 -7.37
N LYS A 62 2.59 12.21 -7.66
CA LYS A 62 1.99 13.19 -6.74
C LYS A 62 1.39 12.55 -5.50
N ASP A 63 0.75 11.39 -5.63
CA ASP A 63 0.28 10.61 -4.49
C ASP A 63 1.44 10.17 -3.59
N LYS A 64 2.56 9.77 -4.19
CA LYS A 64 3.78 9.42 -3.45
C LYS A 64 4.34 10.63 -2.70
N GLU A 65 4.49 11.78 -3.36
CA GLU A 65 4.93 13.03 -2.73
C GLU A 65 4.02 13.44 -1.57
N CYS A 66 2.69 13.33 -1.73
CA CYS A 66 1.72 13.63 -0.68
C CYS A 66 1.85 12.70 0.54
N LYS A 67 2.04 11.39 0.29
CA LYS A 67 2.29 10.40 1.34
C LYS A 67 3.59 10.70 2.09
N GLU A 68 4.66 10.99 1.36
CA GLU A 68 5.97 11.32 1.94
C GLU A 68 5.90 12.60 2.78
N ALA A 69 5.22 13.65 2.30
CA ALA A 69 5.01 14.87 3.06
C ALA A 69 4.22 14.62 4.35
N THR A 70 3.18 13.78 4.29
CA THR A 70 2.40 13.41 5.48
C THR A 70 3.23 12.64 6.49
N ILE A 71 4.08 11.71 6.02
CA ILE A 71 5.00 10.95 6.88
C ILE A 71 5.99 11.90 7.56
N LYS A 72 6.65 12.79 6.79
CA LYS A 72 7.59 13.78 7.32
C LYS A 72 6.93 14.67 8.37
N ARG A 73 5.75 15.21 8.09
CA ARG A 73 4.98 16.03 9.03
C ARG A 73 4.71 15.28 10.34
N ARG A 74 4.27 14.02 10.28
CA ARG A 74 4.03 13.21 11.48
C ARG A 74 5.29 12.90 12.27
N ILE A 75 6.42 12.70 11.60
CA ILE A 75 7.72 12.53 12.25
C ILE A 75 8.11 13.82 12.99
N GLU A 76 8.00 14.97 12.34
CA GLU A 76 8.28 16.28 12.94
C GLU A 76 7.36 16.56 14.13
N GLU A 77 6.06 16.34 13.99
CA GLU A 77 5.08 16.43 15.08
C GLU A 77 5.49 15.56 16.27
N ARG A 78 5.91 14.32 16.03
CA ARG A 78 6.37 13.40 17.08
C ARG A 78 7.68 13.84 17.71
N ASN A 79 8.63 14.33 16.93
CA ASN A 79 9.90 14.87 17.44
C ASN A 79 9.66 16.08 18.34
N ASN A 80 8.71 16.94 17.98
CA ASN A 80 8.30 18.06 18.81
C ASN A 80 7.71 17.58 20.15
N MET A 81 6.92 16.50 20.16
CA MET A 81 6.36 15.92 21.39
C MET A 81 7.43 15.37 22.35
N ILE A 82 8.62 14.97 21.85
CA ILE A 82 9.72 14.52 22.73
C ILE A 82 10.17 15.65 23.66
N ILE A 83 10.15 16.89 23.16
CA ILE A 83 10.59 18.07 23.90
C ILE A 83 9.44 18.66 24.72
N THR A 84 8.23 18.72 24.16
CA THR A 84 7.10 19.44 24.78
C THR A 84 6.22 18.58 25.68
N ASP A 85 5.90 17.34 25.28
CA ASP A 85 4.93 16.48 25.96
C ASP A 85 5.26 14.98 25.79
N GLN A 86 6.18 14.53 26.63
CA GLN A 86 6.68 13.15 26.63
C GLN A 86 5.59 12.14 26.97
N ARG A 87 4.62 12.50 27.82
CA ARG A 87 3.54 11.59 28.25
C ARG A 87 2.61 11.26 27.08
N LYS A 88 2.22 12.27 26.30
CA LYS A 88 1.42 12.07 25.09
C LYS A 88 2.17 11.27 24.03
N MET A 89 3.48 11.49 23.88
CA MET A 89 4.33 10.73 22.97
C MET A 89 4.37 9.23 23.35
N ILE A 90 4.54 8.92 24.63
CA ILE A 90 4.54 7.53 25.14
C ILE A 90 3.18 6.88 24.92
N ASN A 91 2.08 7.55 25.28
CA ASN A 91 0.73 7.01 25.08
C ASN A 91 0.44 6.72 23.60
N ASN A 92 0.83 7.62 22.68
CA ASN A 92 0.68 7.38 21.24
C ASN A 92 1.44 6.15 20.72
N ILE A 93 2.54 5.75 21.38
CA ILE A 93 3.29 4.55 21.01
C ILE A 93 2.62 3.30 21.56
N LEU A 94 2.15 3.36 22.81
CA LEU A 94 1.54 2.25 23.50
C LEU A 94 0.14 1.94 22.97
N ASP A 95 -0.63 2.97 22.58
CA ASP A 95 -1.97 2.85 21.99
C ASP A 95 -1.94 2.47 20.50
N LYS A 96 -0.81 1.97 19.98
CA LYS A 96 -0.73 1.49 18.61
C LYS A 96 -1.75 0.37 18.42
N THR A 97 -2.82 0.67 17.70
CA THR A 97 -3.79 -0.32 17.23
C THR A 97 -3.04 -1.33 16.38
N TYR A 98 -2.78 -2.50 16.98
CA TYR A 98 -2.17 -3.60 16.27
C TYR A 98 -3.13 -4.02 15.17
N SER A 99 -2.61 -4.11 13.94
CA SER A 99 -3.39 -4.59 12.81
C SER A 99 -3.71 -6.06 13.05
N LYS A 100 -4.93 -6.33 13.50
CA LYS A 100 -5.46 -7.69 13.62
C LYS A 100 -5.84 -8.19 12.24
N ILE A 101 -5.40 -9.40 11.91
CA ILE A 101 -5.96 -10.17 10.79
C ILE A 101 -7.07 -11.03 11.39
N ASN A 102 -8.30 -10.87 10.91
CA ASN A 102 -9.38 -11.79 11.23
C ASN A 102 -9.33 -12.94 10.23
N LEU A 103 -9.15 -14.16 10.73
CA LEU A 103 -9.20 -15.38 9.93
C LEU A 103 -10.62 -15.94 9.99
N ASP A 104 -11.28 -16.01 8.85
CA ASP A 104 -12.65 -16.54 8.77
C ASP A 104 -12.66 -18.05 8.51
N ARG A 105 -11.64 -18.57 7.81
CA ARG A 105 -11.55 -19.97 7.38
C ARG A 105 -10.11 -20.43 7.26
N ILE A 106 -9.87 -21.71 7.53
CA ILE A 106 -8.55 -22.36 7.36
C ILE A 106 -8.74 -23.66 6.59
N CYS A 107 -7.86 -23.90 5.63
CA CYS A 107 -7.79 -25.17 4.91
C CYS A 107 -6.61 -25.98 5.44
N ILE A 108 -6.86 -27.21 5.86
CA ILE A 108 -5.85 -28.17 6.32
C ILE A 108 -5.69 -29.23 5.23
N VAL A 109 -4.45 -29.53 4.87
CA VAL A 109 -4.12 -30.68 4.02
C VAL A 109 -3.64 -31.80 4.91
N THR A 110 -4.40 -32.90 4.96
CA THR A 110 -4.02 -34.09 5.73
C THR A 110 -2.96 -34.89 4.96
N ASP A 111 -2.19 -35.73 5.65
CA ASP A 111 -1.16 -36.63 5.04
C ASP A 111 -1.70 -37.52 3.90
N ARG A 112 -3.02 -37.73 3.85
CA ARG A 112 -3.73 -38.46 2.79
C ARG A 112 -4.14 -37.58 1.58
N GLN A 113 -3.67 -36.34 1.50
CA GLN A 113 -4.04 -35.33 0.49
C GLN A 113 -5.53 -34.94 0.49
N GLU A 114 -6.23 -35.14 1.61
CA GLU A 114 -7.59 -34.66 1.80
C GLU A 114 -7.57 -33.22 2.34
N GLU A 115 -8.31 -32.33 1.67
CA GLU A 115 -8.47 -30.93 2.05
C GLU A 115 -9.70 -30.75 2.95
N ILE A 116 -9.49 -30.30 4.18
CA ILE A 116 -10.55 -30.04 5.16
C ILE A 116 -10.66 -28.53 5.38
N LEU A 117 -11.85 -27.97 5.13
CA LEU A 117 -12.13 -26.56 5.35
C LEU A 117 -12.80 -26.34 6.71
N LEU A 118 -12.09 -25.69 7.63
CA LEU A 118 -12.62 -25.26 8.91
C LEU A 118 -13.35 -23.92 8.76
N ASN A 119 -14.60 -23.88 9.20
CA ASN A 119 -15.48 -22.72 9.10
C ASN A 119 -15.97 -22.21 10.47
N THR A 120 -15.82 -23.00 11.54
CA THR A 120 -16.23 -22.55 12.87
C THR A 120 -15.11 -21.76 13.54
N LYS A 121 -15.49 -20.75 14.33
CA LYS A 121 -14.54 -19.81 14.93
C LYS A 121 -13.54 -20.51 15.86
N ASP A 122 -14.00 -21.48 16.64
CA ASP A 122 -13.17 -22.19 17.61
C ASP A 122 -12.18 -23.13 16.94
N GLU A 123 -12.60 -23.85 15.90
CA GLU A 123 -11.72 -24.72 15.09
C GLU A 123 -10.67 -23.89 14.33
N VAL A 124 -11.08 -22.79 13.71
CA VAL A 124 -10.18 -21.85 13.02
C VAL A 124 -9.15 -21.27 13.98
N GLN A 125 -9.56 -20.93 15.21
CA GLN A 125 -8.64 -20.40 16.21
C GLN A 125 -7.65 -21.46 16.69
N ALA A 126 -8.11 -22.68 17.00
CA ALA A 126 -7.26 -23.77 17.45
C ALA A 126 -6.21 -24.14 16.39
N GLU A 127 -6.64 -24.28 15.13
CA GLU A 127 -5.73 -24.61 14.04
C GLU A 127 -4.76 -23.47 13.73
N ALA A 128 -5.22 -22.21 13.76
CA ALA A 128 -4.33 -21.06 13.61
C ALA A 128 -3.22 -21.06 14.67
N ILE A 129 -3.55 -21.39 15.93
CA ILE A 129 -2.56 -21.46 17.01
C ILE A 129 -1.57 -22.59 16.74
N ASN A 130 -2.03 -23.77 16.33
CA ASN A 130 -1.17 -24.92 16.05
C ASN A 130 -0.23 -24.65 14.86
N ALA A 131 -0.79 -24.17 13.74
CA ALA A 131 -0.02 -23.82 12.54
C ALA A 131 0.97 -22.68 12.81
N PHE A 132 0.59 -21.68 13.60
CA PHE A 132 1.53 -20.63 13.97
C PHE A 132 2.62 -21.19 14.89
N SER A 133 2.27 -21.96 15.91
CA SER A 133 3.22 -22.54 16.86
C SER A 133 4.25 -23.45 16.18
N SER A 134 3.85 -24.21 15.16
CA SER A 134 4.77 -25.06 14.39
C SER A 134 5.77 -24.27 13.53
N LEU A 135 5.41 -23.07 13.07
CA LEU A 135 6.31 -22.18 12.35
C LEU A 135 7.37 -21.54 13.26
N PHE A 136 7.10 -21.43 14.57
CA PHE A 136 8.07 -20.91 15.53
C PHE A 136 8.89 -22.05 16.11
N CYS A 137 10.16 -22.13 15.73
CA CYS A 137 11.11 -22.94 16.48
C CYS A 137 11.17 -22.43 17.93
N ALA A 138 10.99 -23.34 18.89
CA ALA A 138 11.26 -23.04 20.30
C ALA A 138 12.68 -22.47 20.40
N ARG A 139 12.79 -21.21 20.84
CA ARG A 139 14.10 -20.58 21.01
C ARG A 139 14.78 -21.28 22.17
N ASN A 140 15.85 -22.03 21.87
CA ASN A 140 16.78 -22.44 22.91
C ASN A 140 17.57 -21.20 23.34
N HIS A 141 17.03 -20.48 24.32
CA HIS A 141 17.65 -19.27 24.85
C HIS A 141 18.97 -19.55 25.58
N LYS A 142 19.32 -20.82 25.84
CA LYS A 142 20.53 -21.25 26.56
C LYS A 142 20.79 -20.41 27.82
N PHE A 143 19.74 -20.05 28.56
CA PHE A 143 19.88 -19.31 29.81
C PHE A 143 20.72 -20.10 30.84
N GLU A 144 20.79 -21.42 30.70
CA GLU A 144 21.68 -22.29 31.47
C GLU A 144 23.18 -21.94 31.32
N ASN A 145 23.57 -21.27 30.23
CA ASN A 145 24.95 -20.85 29.96
C ASN A 145 25.16 -19.33 30.14
N LEU A 146 24.32 -18.67 30.95
CA LEU A 146 24.55 -17.27 31.29
C LEU A 146 25.84 -17.14 32.12
N PRO A 147 26.74 -16.20 31.79
CA PRO A 147 27.85 -15.84 32.65
C PRO A 147 27.34 -15.46 34.04
N GLU A 148 28.06 -15.85 35.10
CA GLU A 148 27.61 -15.75 36.50
C GLU A 148 27.10 -14.34 36.88
N GLN A 149 27.74 -13.30 36.35
CA GLN A 149 27.38 -11.89 36.53
C GLN A 149 25.95 -11.53 36.07
N TRP A 150 25.38 -12.28 35.12
CA TRP A 150 24.04 -12.03 34.59
C TRP A 150 22.98 -12.95 35.22
N LYS A 151 23.37 -14.06 35.87
CA LYS A 151 22.42 -14.98 36.50
C LYS A 151 21.60 -14.29 37.59
N THR A 152 22.26 -13.49 38.43
CA THR A 152 21.61 -12.79 39.55
C THR A 152 20.64 -11.70 39.10
N ILE A 153 20.83 -11.13 37.91
CA ILE A 153 20.00 -10.03 37.38
C ILE A 153 18.73 -10.59 36.71
N TYR A 154 18.81 -11.80 36.17
CA TYR A 154 17.76 -12.44 35.39
C TYR A 154 17.15 -13.67 36.09
N GLU A 155 17.44 -13.87 37.37
CA GLU A 155 16.74 -14.84 38.22
C GLU A 155 15.30 -14.31 38.46
N PRO A 156 14.25 -15.09 38.13
CA PRO A 156 12.86 -14.65 38.25
C PRO A 156 12.38 -14.48 39.70
#